data_AF-A0A1T3CXZ7-F1
#
_entry.id   AF-A0A1T3CXZ7-F1
#
_cell.length_a   1.000
_cell.length_b   1.000
_cell.length_c   1.000
_cell.angle_alpha   90.00
_cell.angle_beta   90.00
_cell.angle_gamma   90.00
#
_symmetry.space_group_name_H-M   'P 1'
#
loop_
_entity.id
_entity.type
_entity.pdbx_description
1 polymer ?
#
loop_
_entity_poly.entity_id
_entity_poly.type
_entity_poly.pdbx_seq_one_letter_code
_entity_poly.pdbx_strand_id
1 'polypeptide(L)'
;MYTVPAIEQHIQERSQTVLRQISPDTPVDIYSLADCYALDIITFLVLGPHHSTQSVENVCLERQIVMDLKHLQFVGPLRLHCPILFDYVSKLLDTLSPGLAYLRAEDRLASWCQQRISATMKDPDFDNSRSLLQHILANLQNVRPKQSTDHLYVAAEILDNINAAEATVAVTATYLVWRLTEHPEWQQKIRKELNELAVQENGLV
;
A
#
# COMPACT_ATOMS: atom_id res chain seq x y z
N MET A 1 -16.89 8.12 -6.68
CA MET A 1 -16.52 6.79 -6.15
C MET A 1 -16.45 5.82 -7.32
N TYR A 2 -15.39 5.01 -7.43
CA TYR A 2 -15.20 4.05 -8.52
C TYR A 2 -16.42 3.17 -8.74
N THR A 3 -16.63 2.74 -9.98
CA THR A 3 -17.53 1.63 -10.26
C THR A 3 -16.83 0.34 -9.82
N VAL A 4 -17.54 -0.53 -9.09
CA VAL A 4 -17.04 -1.83 -8.62
C VAL A 4 -16.20 -2.57 -9.68
N PRO A 5 -16.59 -2.63 -10.97
CA PRO A 5 -15.79 -3.26 -12.02
C PRO A 5 -14.35 -2.73 -12.20
N ALA A 6 -14.10 -1.43 -12.00
CA ALA A 6 -12.77 -0.86 -12.21
C ALA A 6 -11.80 -1.23 -11.08
N ILE A 7 -12.32 -1.37 -9.86
CA ILE A 7 -11.54 -1.84 -8.71
C ILE A 7 -11.24 -3.32 -8.87
N GLU A 8 -12.25 -4.13 -9.21
CA GLU A 8 -12.09 -5.57 -9.44
C GLU A 8 -11.07 -5.86 -10.53
N GLN A 9 -11.13 -5.14 -11.65
CA GLN A 9 -10.16 -5.25 -12.73
C GLN A 9 -8.74 -4.94 -12.25
N HIS A 10 -8.54 -3.84 -11.50
CA HIS A 10 -7.21 -3.49 -10.98
C HIS A 10 -6.69 -4.56 -10.02
N ILE A 11 -7.53 -5.02 -9.07
CA ILE A 11 -7.19 -6.11 -8.14
C ILE A 11 -6.77 -7.36 -8.91
N GLN A 12 -7.50 -7.72 -9.96
CA GLN A 12 -7.19 -8.86 -10.80
C GLN A 12 -5.84 -8.69 -11.52
N GLU A 13 -5.61 -7.54 -12.15
CA GLU A 13 -4.35 -7.23 -12.84
C GLU A 13 -3.16 -7.30 -11.88
N ARG A 14 -3.29 -6.72 -10.68
CA ARG A 14 -2.26 -6.80 -9.63
C ARG A 14 -2.05 -8.23 -9.15
N SER A 15 -3.12 -9.00 -8.96
CA SER A 15 -3.03 -10.42 -8.55
C SER A 15 -2.27 -11.27 -9.59
N GLN A 16 -2.60 -11.10 -10.87
CA GLN A 16 -1.87 -11.77 -11.96
C GLN A 16 -0.39 -11.36 -12.01
N THR A 17 -0.11 -10.10 -11.75
CA THR A 17 1.25 -9.57 -11.70
C THR A 17 2.05 -10.22 -10.58
N VAL A 18 1.48 -10.36 -9.38
CA VAL A 18 2.10 -11.09 -8.26
C VAL A 18 2.39 -12.53 -8.65
N LEU A 19 1.43 -13.23 -9.26
CA LEU A 19 1.62 -14.62 -9.70
C LEU A 19 2.77 -14.77 -10.71
N ARG A 20 2.99 -13.79 -11.59
CA ARG A 20 4.12 -13.78 -12.53
C ARG A 20 5.48 -13.62 -11.84
N GLN A 21 5.53 -13.07 -10.62
CA GLN A 21 6.76 -12.97 -9.83
C GLN A 21 7.13 -14.30 -9.15
N ILE A 22 6.20 -15.27 -9.09
CA ILE A 22 6.40 -16.55 -8.41
C ILE A 22 6.92 -17.58 -9.43
N SER A 23 8.10 -18.11 -9.16
CA SER A 23 8.70 -19.22 -9.93
C SER A 23 8.73 -20.51 -9.11
N PRO A 24 8.48 -21.69 -9.71
CA PRO A 24 8.36 -22.96 -8.95
C PRO A 24 9.63 -23.33 -8.15
N ASP A 25 10.80 -22.97 -8.66
CA ASP A 25 12.09 -23.43 -8.14
C ASP A 25 12.82 -22.39 -7.29
N THR A 26 12.20 -21.24 -7.00
CA THR A 26 12.82 -20.15 -6.25
C THR A 26 12.03 -19.87 -4.98
N PRO A 27 12.67 -19.84 -3.79
CA PRO A 27 12.03 -19.36 -2.58
C PRO A 27 11.52 -17.94 -2.77
N VAL A 28 10.24 -17.72 -2.46
CA VAL A 28 9.60 -16.41 -2.61
C VAL A 28 9.36 -15.81 -1.23
N ASP A 29 9.78 -14.56 -1.06
CA ASP A 29 9.35 -13.76 0.07
C ASP A 29 7.92 -13.24 -0.16
N ILE A 30 6.95 -14.03 0.32
CA ILE A 30 5.53 -13.72 0.20
C ILE A 30 5.16 -12.44 0.95
N TYR A 31 5.84 -12.14 2.06
CA TYR A 31 5.53 -10.95 2.85
C TYR A 31 5.85 -9.68 2.06
N SER A 32 7.06 -9.62 1.49
CA SER A 32 7.46 -8.51 0.61
C SER A 32 6.53 -8.32 -0.59
N LEU A 33 6.08 -9.42 -1.21
CA LEU A 33 5.14 -9.35 -2.33
C LEU A 33 3.75 -8.89 -1.90
N ALA A 34 3.27 -9.34 -0.75
CA ALA A 34 1.98 -8.95 -0.20
C ALA A 34 1.94 -7.46 0.18
N ASP A 35 3.03 -6.93 0.74
CA ASP A 35 3.22 -5.49 1.02
C ASP A 35 3.11 -4.67 -0.28
N CYS A 36 3.85 -5.06 -1.33
CA CYS A 36 3.81 -4.37 -2.62
C CYS A 36 2.42 -4.43 -3.27
N TYR A 37 1.77 -5.60 -3.23
CA TYR A 37 0.42 -5.80 -3.73
C TYR A 37 -0.60 -4.92 -3.00
N ALA A 38 -0.53 -4.85 -1.67
CA ALA A 38 -1.42 -4.03 -0.87
C ALA A 38 -1.21 -2.53 -1.15
N LEU A 39 0.05 -2.10 -1.29
CA LEU A 39 0.40 -0.72 -1.63
C LEU A 39 -0.16 -0.31 -3.01
N ASP A 40 0.04 -1.16 -4.03
CA ASP A 40 -0.46 -0.90 -5.39
C ASP A 40 -2.00 -0.76 -5.44
N ILE A 41 -2.72 -1.55 -4.62
CA ILE A 41 -4.19 -1.46 -4.52
C ILE A 41 -4.61 -0.18 -3.82
N ILE A 42 -4.07 0.11 -2.63
CA ILE A 42 -4.55 1.26 -1.87
C ILE A 42 -4.17 2.58 -2.56
N THR A 43 -2.99 2.68 -3.15
CA THR A 43 -2.58 3.88 -3.89
C THR A 43 -3.44 4.11 -5.13
N PHE A 44 -3.89 3.05 -5.82
CA PHE A 44 -4.88 3.16 -6.89
C PHE A 44 -6.22 3.71 -6.40
N LEU A 45 -6.75 3.18 -5.29
CA LEU A 45 -8.02 3.64 -4.72
C LEU A 45 -7.95 5.09 -4.23
N VAL A 46 -6.82 5.44 -3.63
CA VAL A 46 -6.68 6.69 -2.90
C VAL A 46 -6.25 7.85 -3.80
N LEU A 47 -5.32 7.61 -4.72
CA LEU A 47 -4.73 8.64 -5.58
C LEU A 47 -5.32 8.63 -7.00
N GLY A 48 -5.69 7.47 -7.53
CA GLY A 48 -6.14 7.34 -8.91
C GLY A 48 -5.30 6.36 -9.73
N PRO A 49 -5.79 5.94 -10.92
CA PRO A 49 -5.08 5.03 -11.82
C PRO A 49 -3.75 5.60 -12.33
N HIS A 50 -3.65 6.92 -12.52
CA HIS A 50 -2.43 7.56 -13.04
C HIS A 50 -1.34 7.78 -11.99
N HIS A 51 -1.71 7.69 -10.71
CA HIS A 51 -0.83 7.98 -9.57
C HIS A 51 -0.65 6.77 -8.65
N SER A 52 -1.15 5.60 -9.06
CA SER A 52 -0.95 4.35 -8.33
C SER A 52 0.52 3.93 -8.39
N THR A 53 0.91 3.15 -7.39
CA THR A 53 2.22 2.51 -7.38
C THR A 53 2.21 1.26 -8.25
N GLN A 54 3.40 0.88 -8.71
CA GLN A 54 3.67 -0.34 -9.49
C GLN A 54 4.86 -1.06 -8.86
N SER A 55 4.74 -1.29 -7.55
CA SER A 55 5.80 -1.79 -6.68
C SER A 55 6.00 -3.30 -6.78
N VAL A 56 5.00 -4.02 -7.30
CA VAL A 56 5.11 -5.47 -7.55
C VAL A 56 6.11 -5.75 -8.67
N GLU A 57 6.06 -5.01 -9.78
CA GLU A 57 6.96 -5.21 -10.93
C GLU A 57 8.31 -4.54 -10.78
N ASN A 58 8.37 -3.38 -10.11
CA ASN A 58 9.53 -2.52 -10.12
C ASN A 58 10.20 -2.47 -8.75
N VAL A 59 11.54 -2.51 -8.74
CA VAL A 59 12.31 -2.11 -7.57
C VAL A 59 12.27 -0.59 -7.50
N CYS A 60 11.30 -0.05 -6.76
CA CYS A 60 11.05 1.37 -6.63
C CYS A 60 11.29 1.89 -5.21
N LEU A 61 11.34 3.23 -5.08
CA LEU A 61 11.54 3.90 -3.79
C LEU A 61 10.43 3.52 -2.80
N GLU A 62 9.20 3.40 -3.29
CA GLU A 62 8.02 3.07 -2.50
C GLU A 62 8.15 1.71 -1.82
N ARG A 63 8.65 0.72 -2.57
CA ARG A 63 8.93 -0.61 -2.03
C ARG A 63 9.95 -0.54 -0.89
N GLN A 64 11.02 0.23 -1.06
CA GLN A 64 12.01 0.41 -0.01
C GLN A 64 11.42 1.09 1.23
N ILE A 65 10.58 2.11 1.05
CA ILE A 65 9.90 2.80 2.17
C ILE A 65 9.06 1.81 2.98
N VAL A 66 8.28 0.96 2.31
CA VAL A 66 7.44 -0.04 2.99
C VAL A 66 8.29 -1.06 3.75
N MET A 67 9.35 -1.60 3.13
CA MET A 67 10.26 -2.53 3.82
C MET A 67 10.92 -1.88 5.05
N ASP A 68 11.35 -0.63 4.91
CA ASP A 68 11.96 0.14 5.99
C ASP A 68 10.97 0.41 7.14
N LEU A 69 9.68 0.60 6.85
CA LEU A 69 8.63 0.72 7.88
C LEU A 69 8.50 -0.54 8.71
N LYS A 70 8.64 -1.73 8.11
CA LYS A 70 8.58 -2.99 8.86
C LYS A 70 9.79 -3.14 9.77
N HIS A 71 10.98 -2.78 9.30
CA HIS A 71 12.17 -2.72 10.16
C HIS A 71 11.99 -1.73 11.32
N LEU A 72 11.34 -0.60 11.08
CA LEU A 72 11.03 0.38 12.12
C LEU A 72 10.07 -0.18 13.18
N GLN A 73 9.09 -1.01 12.81
CA GLN A 73 8.13 -1.62 13.76
C GLN A 73 8.84 -2.45 14.84
N PHE A 74 9.95 -3.12 14.53
CA PHE A 74 10.72 -3.89 15.53
C PHE A 74 11.33 -3.02 16.63
N VAL A 75 11.67 -1.77 16.32
CA VAL A 75 12.17 -0.80 17.30
C VAL A 75 11.08 0.14 17.83
N GLY A 76 9.84 -0.04 17.38
CA GLY A 76 8.65 0.71 17.79
C GLY A 76 8.48 0.82 19.31
N PRO A 77 8.69 -0.25 20.10
CA PRO A 77 8.64 -0.15 21.56
C PRO A 77 9.65 0.85 22.13
N LEU A 78 10.88 0.92 21.61
CA LEU A 78 11.89 1.87 22.10
C LEU A 78 11.49 3.32 21.83
N ARG A 79 10.87 3.56 20.66
CA ARG A 79 10.37 4.88 20.29
C ARG A 79 9.23 5.34 21.19
N LEU A 80 8.30 4.45 21.55
CA LEU A 80 7.17 4.78 22.44
C LEU A 80 7.64 5.16 23.84
N HIS A 81 8.66 4.48 24.37
CA HIS A 81 9.16 4.75 25.71
C HIS A 81 10.07 5.98 25.78
N CYS A 82 10.82 6.29 24.72
CA CYS A 82 11.82 7.36 24.70
C CYS A 82 11.81 8.17 23.39
N PRO A 83 10.73 8.89 23.06
CA PRO A 83 10.55 9.50 21.72
C PRO A 83 11.61 10.55 21.38
N ILE A 84 11.96 11.43 22.32
CA ILE A 84 12.97 12.49 22.09
C ILE A 84 14.35 11.88 21.81
N LEU A 85 14.76 10.92 22.64
CA LEU A 85 16.04 10.24 22.47
C LEU A 85 16.08 9.48 21.14
N PHE A 86 15.00 8.77 20.83
CA PHE A 86 14.87 8.03 19.59
C PHE A 86 15.03 8.96 18.38
N ASP A 87 14.39 10.13 18.36
CA ASP A 87 14.49 11.07 17.24
C ASP A 87 15.92 11.61 17.05
N TYR A 88 16.59 11.99 18.14
CA TYR A 88 17.98 12.48 18.06
C TYR A 88 18.93 11.38 17.57
N VAL A 89 18.81 10.19 18.15
CA VAL A 89 19.64 9.03 17.79
C VAL A 89 19.37 8.62 16.34
N SER A 90 18.11 8.61 15.90
CA SER A 90 17.73 8.25 14.53
C SER A 90 18.30 9.23 13.51
N LYS A 91 18.24 10.54 13.77
CA LYS A 91 18.85 11.56 12.90
C LYS A 91 20.36 11.40 12.79
N LEU A 92 21.02 11.15 13.91
CA LEU A 92 22.47 10.98 13.97
C LEU A 92 22.93 9.67 13.32
N LEU A 93 22.18 8.58 13.50
CA LEU A 93 22.48 7.28 12.92
C LEU A 93 22.20 7.24 11.41
N ASP A 94 21.15 7.91 10.93
CA ASP A 94 20.88 8.09 9.49
C ASP A 94 22.04 8.79 8.78
N THR A 95 22.68 9.78 9.44
CA THR A 95 23.85 10.47 8.86
C THR A 95 25.12 9.64 8.86
N LEU A 96 25.25 8.69 9.80
CA LEU A 96 26.47 7.90 10.00
C LEU A 96 26.45 6.55 9.27
N SER A 97 25.27 5.97 9.04
CA SER A 97 25.13 4.66 8.41
C SER A 97 23.89 4.58 7.51
N PRO A 98 24.08 4.36 6.19
CA PRO A 98 22.97 4.14 5.25
C PRO A 98 22.08 2.95 5.64
N GLY A 99 22.63 1.96 6.36
CA GLY A 99 21.87 0.79 6.83
C GLY A 99 20.88 1.09 7.96
N LEU A 100 20.93 2.29 8.55
CA LEU A 100 20.01 2.73 9.62
C LEU A 100 18.99 3.76 9.11
N ALA A 101 18.96 4.04 7.81
CA ALA A 101 17.99 4.94 7.20
C ALA A 101 16.54 4.53 7.48
N TYR A 102 16.29 3.24 7.74
CA TYR A 102 14.96 2.72 8.11
C TYR A 102 14.39 3.37 9.38
N LEU A 103 15.21 3.91 10.27
CA LEU A 103 14.76 4.61 11.48
C LEU A 103 13.88 5.84 11.16
N ARG A 104 13.97 6.36 9.92
CA ARG A 104 13.19 7.49 9.42
C ARG A 104 12.19 7.10 8.33
N ALA A 105 11.77 5.83 8.31
CA ALA A 105 10.84 5.32 7.30
C ALA A 105 9.49 6.07 7.31
N GLU A 106 8.94 6.39 8.49
CA GLU A 106 7.69 7.16 8.60
C GLU A 106 7.82 8.59 8.06
N ASP A 107 8.91 9.30 8.37
CA ASP A 107 9.16 10.64 7.80
C ASP A 107 9.23 10.57 6.27
N ARG A 108 9.88 9.54 5.73
CA ARG A 108 9.99 9.31 4.28
C ARG A 108 8.65 8.95 3.66
N LEU A 109 7.85 8.09 4.30
CA LEU A 109 6.50 7.78 3.85
C LEU A 109 5.62 9.03 3.85
N ALA A 110 5.63 9.83 4.92
CA ALA A 110 4.86 11.06 5.01
C ALA A 110 5.28 12.06 3.93
N SER A 111 6.58 12.25 3.73
CA SER A 111 7.12 13.13 2.69
C SER A 111 6.76 12.66 1.28
N TRP A 112 6.90 11.36 1.02
CA TRP A 112 6.50 10.75 -0.25
C TRP A 112 5.00 10.92 -0.50
N CYS A 113 4.17 10.67 0.50
CA CYS A 113 2.72 10.81 0.42
C CYS A 113 2.32 12.26 0.12
N GLN A 114 2.91 13.24 0.81
CA GLN A 114 2.67 14.66 0.54
C GLN A 114 3.06 15.06 -0.89
N GLN A 115 4.20 14.56 -1.39
CA GLN A 115 4.63 14.82 -2.76
C GLN A 115 3.66 14.21 -3.77
N ARG A 116 3.22 12.97 -3.54
CA ARG A 116 2.25 12.29 -4.41
C ARG A 116 0.91 12.99 -4.44
N ILE A 117 0.34 13.34 -3.29
CA ILE A 117 -0.91 14.10 -3.19
C ILE A 117 -0.77 15.43 -3.95
N SER A 118 0.32 16.15 -3.73
CA SER A 118 0.56 17.43 -4.40
C SER A 118 0.69 17.27 -5.92
N ALA A 119 1.27 16.18 -6.40
CA ALA A 119 1.36 15.87 -7.83
C ALA A 119 -0.01 15.52 -8.41
N THR A 120 -0.77 14.66 -7.72
CA THR A 120 -2.12 14.26 -8.11
C THR A 120 -3.07 15.45 -8.16
N MET A 121 -3.02 16.38 -7.21
CA MET A 121 -3.85 17.58 -7.21
C MET A 121 -3.51 18.58 -8.33
N LYS A 122 -2.31 18.49 -8.91
CA LYS A 122 -1.88 19.34 -10.04
C LYS A 122 -2.18 18.71 -11.40
N ASP A 123 -2.66 17.47 -11.40
CA ASP A 123 -3.00 16.75 -12.63
C ASP A 123 -4.21 17.40 -13.31
N PRO A 124 -4.14 17.74 -14.62
CA PRO A 124 -5.29 18.26 -15.36
C PRO A 124 -6.53 17.35 -15.30
N ASP A 125 -6.35 16.04 -15.18
CA ASP A 125 -7.45 15.06 -15.11
C ASP A 125 -7.92 14.78 -13.67
N PHE A 126 -7.38 15.51 -12.68
CA PHE A 126 -7.72 15.32 -11.27
C PHE A 126 -9.22 15.42 -11.00
N ASP A 127 -9.90 16.43 -11.58
CA ASP A 127 -11.33 16.66 -11.34
C ASP A 127 -12.22 15.53 -11.89
N ASN A 128 -11.72 14.80 -12.89
CA ASN A 128 -12.38 13.63 -13.47
C ASN A 128 -11.99 12.31 -12.76
N SER A 129 -10.99 12.34 -11.89
CA SER A 129 -10.56 11.18 -11.10
C SER A 129 -11.62 10.82 -10.06
N ARG A 130 -11.94 9.52 -9.94
CA ARG A 130 -12.89 8.99 -8.95
C ARG A 130 -12.22 8.55 -7.65
N SER A 131 -11.03 9.07 -7.35
CA SER A 131 -10.20 8.68 -6.22
C SER A 131 -10.74 9.17 -4.86
N LEU A 132 -10.28 8.55 -3.77
CA LEU A 132 -10.63 9.00 -2.42
C LEU A 132 -10.17 10.44 -2.17
N LEU A 133 -8.98 10.81 -2.64
CA LEU A 133 -8.44 12.16 -2.54
C LEU A 133 -9.39 13.20 -3.15
N GLN A 134 -9.87 12.96 -4.37
CA GLN A 134 -10.85 13.82 -5.04
C GLN A 134 -12.16 13.89 -4.27
N HIS A 135 -12.63 12.76 -3.74
CA HIS A 135 -13.86 12.71 -2.96
C HIS A 135 -13.78 13.51 -1.65
N ILE A 136 -12.69 13.38 -0.89
CA ILE A 136 -12.48 14.14 0.35
C ILE A 136 -12.40 15.63 0.03
N LEU A 137 -11.64 16.03 -0.99
CA LEU A 137 -11.51 17.44 -1.37
C LEU A 137 -12.83 18.05 -1.83
N ALA A 138 -13.60 17.36 -2.67
CA ALA A 138 -14.92 17.82 -3.10
C ALA A 138 -15.88 18.00 -1.91
N ASN A 139 -15.89 17.05 -0.96
CA ASN A 139 -16.71 17.15 0.24
C ASN A 139 -16.28 18.31 1.15
N LEU A 140 -14.98 18.54 1.34
CA LEU A 140 -14.48 19.65 2.14
C LEU A 140 -14.82 21.02 1.52
N GLN A 141 -14.73 21.16 0.20
CA GLN A 141 -15.15 22.37 -0.50
C GLN A 141 -16.65 22.67 -0.30
N ASN A 142 -17.49 21.64 -0.28
CA ASN A 142 -18.92 21.78 -0.02
C ASN A 142 -19.24 22.20 1.42
N VAL A 143 -18.44 21.78 2.40
CA VAL A 143 -18.70 22.03 3.83
C VAL A 143 -17.97 23.28 4.36
N ARG A 144 -16.77 23.59 3.84
CA ARG A 144 -15.90 24.69 4.33
C ARG A 144 -15.15 25.42 3.20
N PRO A 145 -15.83 26.24 2.38
CA PRO A 145 -15.23 26.87 1.20
C PRO A 145 -14.13 27.93 1.46
N LYS A 146 -13.70 28.19 2.71
CA LYS A 146 -12.80 29.31 3.07
C LYS A 146 -11.60 28.98 3.97
N GLN A 147 -11.33 27.71 4.31
CA GLN A 147 -10.19 27.36 5.17
C GLN A 147 -9.02 26.79 4.36
N SER A 148 -7.89 27.50 4.35
CA SER A 148 -6.63 27.08 3.72
C SER A 148 -5.89 25.97 4.49
N THR A 149 -6.43 25.53 5.64
CA THR A 149 -5.81 24.53 6.53
C THR A 149 -6.15 23.08 6.14
N ASP A 150 -7.01 22.87 5.14
CA ASP A 150 -7.54 21.55 4.80
C ASP A 150 -6.51 20.63 4.13
N HIS A 151 -5.45 21.16 3.51
CA HIS A 151 -4.44 20.32 2.82
C HIS A 151 -3.66 19.40 3.76
N LEU A 152 -3.31 19.87 4.96
CA LEU A 152 -2.61 19.04 5.95
C LEU A 152 -3.52 17.93 6.49
N TYR A 153 -4.79 18.26 6.70
CA TYR A 153 -5.80 17.28 7.12
C TYR A 153 -6.00 16.21 6.04
N VAL A 154 -6.20 16.60 4.78
CA VAL A 154 -6.32 15.68 3.65
C VAL A 154 -5.07 14.81 3.53
N ALA A 155 -3.87 15.40 3.66
CA ALA A 155 -2.64 14.63 3.60
C ALA A 155 -2.52 13.58 4.71
N ALA A 156 -2.92 13.94 5.93
CA ALA A 156 -2.95 13.00 7.05
C ALA A 156 -3.96 11.86 6.81
N GLU A 157 -5.19 12.18 6.41
CA GLU A 157 -6.23 11.17 6.12
C GLU A 157 -5.81 10.19 5.02
N ILE A 158 -5.19 10.70 3.96
CA ILE A 158 -4.70 9.89 2.84
C ILE A 158 -3.54 8.99 3.28
N LEU A 159 -2.60 9.53 4.06
CA LEU A 159 -1.50 8.78 4.63
C LEU A 159 -1.99 7.66 5.55
N ASP A 160 -2.97 7.95 6.41
CA ASP A 160 -3.55 6.97 7.33
C ASP A 160 -4.25 5.84 6.58
N ASN A 161 -5.00 6.14 5.52
CA ASN A 161 -5.64 5.12 4.68
C ASN A 161 -4.60 4.23 3.98
N ILE A 162 -3.52 4.81 3.44
CA ILE A 162 -2.43 4.07 2.82
C ILE A 162 -1.77 3.13 3.84
N ASN A 163 -1.35 3.67 4.97
CA ASN A 163 -0.64 2.92 6.00
C ASN A 163 -1.52 1.81 6.62
N ALA A 164 -2.79 2.10 6.90
CA ALA A 164 -3.71 1.13 7.49
C ALA A 164 -4.03 -0.02 6.52
N ALA A 165 -4.39 0.29 5.27
CA ALA A 165 -4.76 -0.74 4.31
C ALA A 165 -3.55 -1.59 3.85
N GLU A 166 -2.41 -0.95 3.61
CA GLU A 166 -1.17 -1.64 3.23
C GLU A 166 -0.80 -2.69 4.29
N ALA A 167 -0.64 -2.27 5.55
CA ALA A 167 -0.17 -3.16 6.60
C ALA A 167 -1.15 -4.29 6.91
N THR A 168 -2.47 -3.99 6.94
CA THR A 168 -3.49 -4.99 7.29
C THR A 168 -3.68 -6.04 6.19
N VAL A 169 -3.75 -5.61 4.93
CA VAL A 169 -3.91 -6.53 3.79
C VAL A 169 -2.67 -7.39 3.63
N ALA A 170 -1.47 -6.82 3.73
CA ALA A 170 -0.23 -7.55 3.53
C ALA A 170 -0.02 -8.65 4.58
N VAL A 171 -0.24 -8.33 5.87
CA VAL A 171 -0.18 -9.31 6.96
C VAL A 171 -1.22 -10.40 6.77
N THR A 172 -2.46 -10.03 6.41
CA THR A 172 -3.55 -11.00 6.20
C THR A 172 -3.24 -11.95 5.05
N ALA A 173 -2.79 -11.42 3.90
CA ALA A 173 -2.44 -12.23 2.73
C ALA A 173 -1.26 -13.16 3.03
N THR A 174 -0.23 -12.65 3.72
CA THR A 174 0.93 -13.46 4.13
C THR A 174 0.51 -14.60 5.04
N TYR A 175 -0.30 -14.30 6.05
CA TYR A 175 -0.77 -15.31 6.99
C TYR A 175 -1.68 -16.32 6.31
N LEU A 176 -2.57 -15.89 5.41
CA LEU A 176 -3.41 -16.78 4.62
C LEU A 176 -2.55 -17.77 3.81
N VAL A 177 -1.55 -17.28 3.07
CA VAL A 177 -0.65 -18.13 2.29
C VAL A 177 0.10 -19.10 3.21
N TRP A 178 0.68 -18.60 4.30
CA TRP A 178 1.38 -19.44 5.27
C TRP A 178 0.47 -20.55 5.83
N ARG A 179 -0.74 -20.22 6.27
CA ARG A 179 -1.72 -21.20 6.77
C ARG A 179 -2.12 -22.22 5.71
N LEU A 180 -2.25 -21.79 4.45
CA LEU A 180 -2.50 -22.71 3.35
C LEU A 180 -1.33 -23.67 3.14
N THR A 181 -0.07 -23.22 3.29
CA THR A 181 1.10 -24.12 3.18
C THR A 181 1.13 -25.18 4.28
N GLU A 182 0.67 -24.86 5.50
CA GLU A 182 0.59 -25.81 6.62
C GLU A 182 -0.57 -26.81 6.48
N HIS A 183 -1.61 -26.47 5.71
CA HIS A 183 -2.85 -27.24 5.59
C HIS A 183 -3.18 -27.59 4.11
N PRO A 184 -2.49 -28.58 3.50
CA PRO A 184 -2.73 -28.99 2.12
C PRO A 184 -4.17 -29.39 1.82
N GLU A 185 -4.89 -29.94 2.80
CA GLU A 185 -6.30 -30.29 2.71
C GLU A 185 -7.20 -29.07 2.48
N TRP A 186 -6.85 -27.91 3.04
CA TRP A 186 -7.57 -26.65 2.79
C TRP A 186 -7.32 -26.19 1.36
N GLN A 187 -6.08 -26.27 0.87
CA GLN A 187 -5.78 -25.93 -0.52
C GLN A 187 -6.57 -26.80 -1.50
N GLN A 188 -6.65 -28.11 -1.25
CA GLN A 188 -7.40 -29.03 -2.09
C GLN A 188 -8.89 -28.69 -2.12
N LYS A 189 -9.48 -28.39 -0.95
CA LYS A 189 -10.88 -28.00 -0.84
C LYS A 189 -11.16 -26.69 -1.57
N ILE A 190 -10.33 -25.67 -1.37
CA ILE A 190 -10.46 -24.37 -2.06
C ILE A 190 -10.32 -24.56 -3.57
N ARG A 191 -9.33 -25.32 -4.06
CA ARG A 191 -9.20 -25.62 -5.50
C ARG A 191 -10.43 -26.34 -6.05
N LYS A 192 -11.02 -27.26 -5.29
CA LYS A 192 -12.25 -27.94 -5.69
C LYS A 192 -13.42 -26.95 -5.80
N GLU A 193 -13.63 -26.12 -4.77
CA GLU A 193 -14.68 -25.09 -4.78
C GLU A 193 -14.48 -24.11 -5.94
N LEU A 194 -13.26 -23.67 -6.21
CA LEU A 194 -12.95 -22.80 -7.34
C LEU A 194 -13.22 -23.46 -8.70
N ASN A 195 -12.88 -24.74 -8.87
CA ASN A 195 -13.15 -25.48 -10.11
C ASN A 195 -14.65 -25.74 -10.36
N GLU A 196 -15.48 -25.71 -9.32
CA GLU A 196 -16.94 -25.91 -9.43
C GLU A 196 -17.68 -24.64 -9.87
N LEU A 197 -17.03 -23.48 -9.76
CA LEU A 197 -17.62 -22.23 -10.19
C LEU A 197 -17.48 -22.07 -11.72
N ALA A 198 -18.52 -21.53 -12.37
CA ALA A 198 -18.57 -21.43 -13.83
C ALA A 198 -17.56 -20.41 -14.34
N VAL A 199 -16.63 -20.85 -15.19
CA VAL A 199 -15.67 -19.96 -15.85
C VAL A 199 -16.42 -19.04 -16.82
N GLN A 200 -16.53 -17.76 -16.49
CA GLN A 200 -16.94 -16.66 -17.35
C GLN A 200 -15.97 -16.51 -18.55
N GLU A 201 -16.45 -15.91 -19.65
CA GLU A 201 -15.76 -15.84 -20.96
C GLU A 201 -14.35 -15.20 -20.95
N ASN A 202 -13.98 -14.53 -19.87
CA ASN A 202 -12.65 -13.95 -19.61
C ASN A 202 -11.66 -14.93 -18.95
N GLY A 203 -12.00 -16.22 -18.83
CA GLY A 203 -11.12 -17.26 -18.28
C GLY A 203 -11.05 -17.25 -16.75
N LEU A 204 -12.02 -16.62 -16.10
CA LEU A 204 -12.17 -16.57 -14.65
C LEU A 204 -13.51 -17.15 -14.24
N VAL A 205 -13.57 -17.67 -13.04
CA VAL A 205 -14.81 -17.90 -12.29
C VAL A 205 -15.56 -16.59 -12.02
#